data_AF-A0A970RP89-F1
#
_entry.id   AF-A0A970RP89-F1
#
_cell.length_a   1.000
_cell.length_b   1.000
_cell.length_c   1.000
_cell.angle_alpha   90.00
_cell.angle_beta   90.00
_cell.angle_gamma   90.00
#
_symmetry.space_group_name_H-M   'P 1'
#
loop_
_entity.id
_entity.type
_entity.pdbx_description
1 polymer ?
#
loop_
_entity_poly.entity_id
_entity_poly.type
_entity_poly.pdbx_seq_one_letter_code
_entity_poly.pdbx_strand_id
1 'polypeptide(L)' 'MPVPLETVYTHGKLILSIVARGLGEKLVSITKKSGARGGTILMGTGVGESSLLSLLGLGDADKDIVFTLTTNDESDA' A
#
# COMPACT_ATOMS: atom_id res chain seq x y z
N MET A 1 -28.22 -0.42 20.61
CA MET A 1 -27.86 -1.84 20.42
C MET A 1 -26.84 -1.91 19.29
N PRO A 2 -25.69 -2.58 19.45
CA PRO A 2 -24.77 -2.77 18.33
C PRO A 2 -25.41 -3.72 17.31
N VAL A 3 -25.34 -3.35 16.04
CA VAL A 3 -25.77 -4.20 14.93
C VAL A 3 -24.82 -5.40 14.89
N PRO A 4 -25.30 -6.65 14.83
CA PRO A 4 -24.41 -7.79 14.65
C PRO A 4 -23.70 -7.61 13.31
N LEU A 5 -22.38 -7.47 13.33
CA LEU A 5 -21.57 -7.49 12.12
C LEU A 5 -21.52 -8.94 11.65
N GLU A 6 -22.33 -9.27 10.66
CA GLU A 6 -22.21 -10.54 9.94
C GLU A 6 -20.88 -10.50 9.18
N THR A 7 -19.85 -11.11 9.76
CA THR A 7 -18.51 -11.13 9.17
C THR A 7 -18.49 -12.14 8.03
N VAL A 8 -18.59 -11.65 6.80
CA VAL A 8 -18.41 -12.47 5.60
C VAL A 8 -16.90 -12.61 5.33
N TYR A 9 -16.40 -13.84 5.47
CA TYR A 9 -15.03 -14.18 5.07
C TYR A 9 -15.01 -14.49 3.57
N THR A 10 -14.27 -13.71 2.81
CA THR A 10 -14.04 -13.96 1.38
C THR A 10 -12.54 -14.12 1.13
N HIS A 11 -12.17 -15.10 0.32
CA HIS A 11 -10.78 -15.27 -0.10
C HIS A 11 -10.37 -14.12 -1.04
N GLY A 12 -9.27 -13.46 -0.72
CA GLY A 12 -8.65 -12.44 -1.54
C GLY A 12 -7.17 -12.33 -1.24
N LYS A 13 -6.45 -11.56 -2.06
CA LYS A 13 -5.04 -11.22 -1.83
C LYS A 13 -4.95 -9.75 -1.44
N LEU A 14 -4.05 -9.46 -0.52
CA LEU A 14 -3.67 -8.09 -0.16
C LEU A 14 -2.29 -7.82 -0.76
N ILE A 15 -2.22 -6.87 -1.68
CA ILE A 15 -0.97 -6.37 -2.21
C ILE A 15 -0.55 -5.17 -1.35
N LEU A 16 0.66 -5.24 -0.80
CA LEU A 16 1.25 -4.21 0.02
C LEU A 16 2.42 -3.61 -0.74
N SER A 17 2.35 -2.31 -1.02
CA SER A 17 3.36 -1.59 -1.79
C SER A 17 3.92 -0.45 -0.96
N ILE A 18 5.25 -0.30 -0.94
CA ILE A 18 5.94 0.77 -0.22
C ILE A 18 6.62 1.64 -1.29
N VAL A 19 6.23 2.91 -1.37
CA VAL A 19 6.73 3.86 -2.37
C VAL A 19 7.21 5.14 -1.69
N ALA A 20 7.95 5.98 -2.43
CA ALA A 20 8.30 7.31 -1.94
C ALA A 20 7.05 8.15 -1.66
N ARG A 21 7.10 9.01 -0.64
CA ARG A 21 6.02 9.94 -0.28
C ARG A 21 5.51 10.70 -1.52
N GLY A 22 4.20 10.78 -1.66
CA GLY A 22 3.52 11.46 -2.77
C GLY A 22 3.30 10.57 -4.00
N LEU A 23 3.91 9.39 -4.07
CA LEU A 23 3.66 8.43 -5.17
C LEU A 23 2.48 7.49 -4.87
N GLY A 24 1.97 7.45 -3.64
CA GLY A 24 0.86 6.57 -3.27
C GLY A 24 -0.38 6.79 -4.12
N GLU A 25 -0.77 8.04 -4.38
CA GLU A 25 -1.94 8.37 -5.20
C GLU A 25 -1.80 7.90 -6.65
N LYS A 26 -0.61 8.08 -7.22
CA LYS A 26 -0.29 7.59 -8.56
C LYS A 26 -0.40 6.08 -8.63
N LEU A 27 0.12 5.38 -7.62
CA LEU A 27 0.01 3.92 -7.53
C LEU A 27 -1.46 3.48 -7.48
N VAL A 28 -2.28 4.10 -6.61
CA VAL A 28 -3.72 3.80 -6.53
C VAL A 28 -4.45 4.07 -7.85
N SER A 29 -4.08 5.13 -8.57
CA SER A 29 -4.64 5.41 -9.90
C SER A 29 -4.31 4.30 -10.91
N ILE A 30 -3.09 3.77 -10.86
CA ILE A 30 -2.66 2.66 -11.73
C ILE A 30 -3.37 1.37 -11.35
N THR A 31 -3.40 1.00 -10.07
CA THR A 31 -4.05 -0.24 -9.64
C THR A 31 -5.54 -0.22 -9.95
N LYS A 32 -6.21 0.93 -9.81
CA LYS A 32 -7.60 1.12 -10.24
C LYS A 32 -7.83 0.88 -11.72
N LYS A 33 -6.91 1.33 -12.58
CA LYS A 33 -6.97 1.07 -14.03
C LYS A 33 -6.76 -0.41 -14.37
N SER A 34 -6.04 -1.14 -13.52
CA SER A 34 -5.75 -2.56 -13.69
C SER A 34 -6.82 -3.51 -13.10
N GLY A 35 -7.94 -2.98 -12.58
CA GLY A 35 -9.05 -3.80 -12.05
C GLY A 35 -9.27 -3.66 -10.53
N ALA A 36 -8.28 -3.14 -9.79
CA ALA A 36 -8.45 -2.97 -8.35
C ALA A 36 -9.58 -1.97 -8.04
N ARG A 37 -10.43 -2.30 -7.05
CA ARG A 37 -11.49 -1.38 -6.61
C ARG A 37 -10.91 -0.07 -6.03
N GLY A 38 -9.72 -0.14 -5.45
CA GLY A 38 -9.03 1.01 -4.91
C GLY A 38 -7.83 0.60 -4.06
N GLY A 39 -7.30 1.56 -3.31
CA GLY A 39 -6.27 1.31 -2.34
C GLY A 39 -6.30 2.32 -1.19
N THR A 40 -5.84 1.88 -0.03
CA THR A 40 -5.69 2.70 1.16
C THR A 40 -4.24 3.13 1.27
N ILE A 41 -3.98 4.43 1.40
CA ILE A 41 -2.65 4.99 1.56
C ILE A 41 -2.43 5.30 3.04
N LEU A 42 -1.35 4.77 3.60
CA LEU A 42 -0.89 5.02 4.95
C LEU A 42 0.43 5.78 4.89
N MET A 43 0.62 6.69 5.84
CA MET A 43 1.88 7.42 5.99
C MET A 43 2.83 6.59 6.84
N GLY A 44 4.00 6.27 6.30
CA GLY A 44 5.06 5.59 7.03
C GLY A 44 6.40 6.33 6.91
N THR A 45 7.36 5.88 7.69
CA THR A 45 8.76 6.33 7.67
C THR A 45 9.63 5.08 7.53
N GLY A 46 10.71 5.16 6.77
CA GLY A 46 11.67 4.08 6.60
C GLY A 46 13.06 4.62 6.26
N VAL A 47 14.03 3.73 6.06
CA VAL A 47 15.41 4.13 5.73
C VAL A 47 15.57 4.15 4.21
N GLY A 48 16.16 5.22 3.67
CA GLY A 48 16.52 5.31 2.25
C GLY A 48 17.67 4.34 1.87
N GLU A 49 17.79 3.98 0.59
CA GLU A 49 18.81 3.03 0.11
C GLU A 49 20.27 3.53 0.23
N SER A 50 20.49 4.82 0.51
CA SER A 50 21.83 5.38 0.58
C SER A 50 22.49 5.07 1.93
N SER A 51 23.44 4.14 1.91
CA SER A 51 24.29 3.81 3.05
C SER A 51 25.03 5.01 3.63
N LEU A 52 25.44 5.95 2.78
CA LEU A 52 26.13 7.18 3.19
C LEU A 52 25.20 8.13 3.96
N LEU A 53 23.96 8.32 3.50
CA LEU A 53 22.99 9.16 4.22
C LEU A 53 22.59 8.54 5.55
N SER A 54 22.45 7.21 5.59
CA SER A 54 22.21 6.49 6.85
C SER A 54 23.35 6.66 7.84
N LEU A 55 24.61 6.65 7.38
CA LEU A 55 25.78 6.87 8.24
C LEU A 55 25.86 8.30 8.81
N LEU A 56 25.38 9.28 8.05
CA LEU A 56 25.33 10.69 8.46
C LEU A 56 24.10 11.04 9.32
N GLY A 57 23.26 10.06 9.69
CA GLY A 57 22.02 10.30 10.44
C GLY A 57 20.91 10.97 9.63
N LEU A 58 21.04 11.00 8.30
CA LEU A 58 20.08 11.57 7.34
C LEU A 58 19.35 10.47 6.55
N GLY A 59 19.30 9.26 7.10
CA GLY A 59 18.74 8.08 6.44
C GLY A 59 17.21 8.02 6.44
N ASP A 60 16.55 8.84 7.26
CA ASP A 60 15.10 8.83 7.40
C ASP A 60 14.43 9.34 6.12
N ALA A 61 13.50 8.54 5.61
CA ALA A 61 12.74 8.83 4.42
C ALA A 61 11.25 8.61 4.67
N ASP A 62 10.47 9.61 4.30
CA ASP A 62 9.02 9.51 4.24
C ASP A 62 8.57 8.56 3.13
N LYS A 63 7.66 7.64 3.48
CA LYS A 63 7.13 6.60 2.58
C LYS A 63 5.61 6.57 2.61
N ASP A 64 5.01 6.31 1.46
CA ASP A 64 3.61 5.92 1.37
C ASP A 64 3.53 4.39 1.34
N ILE A 65 2.71 3.82 2.22
CA ILE A 65 2.40 2.40 2.24
C ILE A 65 0.99 2.24 1.68
N VAL A 66 0.84 1.52 0.58
CA VAL A 66 -0.42 1.37 -0.13
C VAL A 66 -0.94 -0.06 0.02
N PHE A 67 -2.16 -0.19 0.50
CA PHE A 67 -2.88 -1.46 0.63
C PHE A 67 -3.88 -1.58 -0.51
N THR A 68 -3.74 -2.61 -1.34
CA THR A 68 -4.65 -2.89 -2.45
C THR A 68 -5.22 -4.30 -2.28
N LEU A 69 -6.55 -4.38 -2.14
CA LEU A 69 -7.26 -5.66 -2.06
C LEU A 69 -7.65 -6.13 -3.45
N THR A 70 -7.36 -7.39 -3.78
CA THR A 70 -7.79 -8.05 -5.01
C THR A 70 -8.53 -9.34 -4.69
N THR A 71 -9.58 -9.63 -5.44
CA THR A 71 -10.21 -10.96 -5.47
C THR A 71 -9.38 -11.87 -6.37
N ASN A 72 -9.46 -13.19 -6.17
CA ASN A 72 -8.54 -14.19 -6.74
C ASN A 72 -8.58 -14.37 -8.28
N ASP A 73 -9.12 -13.42 -9.04
CA ASP A 73 -9.22 -13.50 -10.50
C ASP A 73 -8.34 -12.48 -11.27
N GLU A 74 -7.68 -11.53 -10.58
CA GLU A 74 -7.02 -10.38 -11.24
C GLU A 74 -5.52 -10.20 -10.90
N SER A 75 -4.86 -11.17 -10.26
CA SER A 75 -3.46 -11.00 -9.81
C SER A 75 -2.37 -11.40 -10.82
N ASP A 76 -2.74 -11.78 -12.03
CA ASP A 76 -1.82 -12.39 -13.01
C ASP A 76 -1.60 -11.46 -14.23
N ALA A 77 -1.44 -10.15 -13.99
CA ALA A 77 -1.11 -9.15 -15.01
C ALA A 77 0.08 -8.27 -14.60
#